data_AF-D6TZ67-F1
#
_entry.id   AF-D6TZ67-F1
#
_cell.length_a   1.000
_cell.length_b   1.000
_cell.length_c   1.000
_cell.angle_alpha   90.00
_cell.angle_beta   90.00
_cell.angle_gamma   90.00
#
_symmetry.space_group_name_H-M   'P 1'
#
loop_
_entity.id
_entity.type
_entity.pdbx_description
1 polymer ?
#
loop_
_entity_poly.entity_id
_entity_poly.type
_entity_poly.pdbx_seq_one_letter_code
_entity_poly.pdbx_strand_id
1 'polypeptide(L)'
;MESENAQTQKSVSKPTTWQYAAPPSLLTGVQQRLNQREALLTSDISKRPGEQELLEALRHPAWEMRSAAAKALASHSTAIVEAALGQALHDEHPLVRVAALRALVALRPNSSLVYEYIIQTLQDDNDEVREMALVLLNEQPSVEKQSVVSPLRLFSQPWRYAWNVLWGQLRVLPRSIWASSATVLFMILALHLLRGNMVLIQDHITRDLLAISITAASVINMAYVYGRAHDPGLEFALATPTSPRLILLCRMLLVTGYNLALAVAFSSLLVLLNGGTLWSVVQLWLGPLLLLSATSLAISMLLGSLVAIIATLAFELTQMLTVQVHEGIPHLNMALSSLWQTQPAVLLIAALLLIFALLYTPRNMRFA
;
A
#
# COMPACT_ATOMS: atom_id res chain seq x y z
N MET A 1 -26.04 55.69 -26.01
CA MET A 1 -27.02 54.60 -25.83
C MET A 1 -26.49 53.42 -26.59
N GLU A 2 -25.68 52.60 -25.93
CA GLU A 2 -25.03 51.44 -26.54
C GLU A 2 -24.67 50.48 -25.42
N SER A 3 -25.40 49.38 -25.31
CA SER A 3 -24.88 48.09 -24.85
C SER A 3 -26.02 47.07 -24.80
N GLU A 4 -26.15 46.26 -25.86
CA GLU A 4 -26.78 44.95 -25.75
C GLU A 4 -26.03 43.94 -26.63
N ASN A 5 -25.81 42.76 -26.05
CA ASN A 5 -25.39 41.48 -26.63
C ASN A 5 -23.97 41.30 -27.19
N ALA A 6 -23.20 40.40 -26.56
CA ALA A 6 -23.06 39.03 -27.09
C ALA A 6 -22.15 38.15 -26.20
N GLN A 7 -22.77 37.12 -25.59
CA GLN A 7 -22.28 35.75 -25.48
C GLN A 7 -20.76 35.51 -25.34
N THR A 8 -20.30 35.39 -24.09
CA THR A 8 -19.03 34.72 -23.75
C THR A 8 -19.13 33.21 -23.97
N GLN A 9 -18.73 32.77 -25.17
CA GLN A 9 -18.44 31.37 -25.49
C GLN A 9 -17.14 30.96 -24.77
N LYS A 10 -17.26 30.25 -23.64
CA LYS A 10 -16.13 29.57 -23.00
C LYS A 10 -15.59 28.50 -23.94
N SER A 11 -14.45 28.77 -24.57
CA SER A 11 -13.67 27.79 -25.31
C SER A 11 -13.20 26.69 -24.35
N VAL A 12 -13.79 25.50 -24.48
CA VAL A 12 -13.29 24.29 -23.83
C VAL A 12 -11.99 23.92 -24.54
N SER A 13 -10.85 24.28 -23.94
CA SER A 13 -9.53 23.85 -24.39
C SER A 13 -9.44 22.32 -24.30
N LYS A 14 -9.17 21.67 -25.44
CA LYS A 14 -8.92 20.23 -25.56
C LYS A 14 -7.83 19.79 -24.56
N PRO A 15 -7.98 18.65 -23.85
CA PRO A 15 -6.97 18.19 -22.91
C PRO A 15 -5.70 17.78 -23.67
N THR A 16 -4.61 18.43 -23.28
CA THR A 16 -3.24 18.23 -23.73
C THR A 16 -2.82 16.77 -23.50
N THR A 17 -2.12 16.23 -24.48
CA THR A 17 -1.49 14.91 -24.47
C THR A 17 -0.74 14.65 -23.16
N TRP A 18 -1.08 13.55 -22.48
CA TRP A 18 -0.46 13.13 -21.23
C TRP A 18 1.01 12.73 -21.47
N GLN A 19 1.94 13.65 -21.28
CA GLN A 19 3.37 13.36 -21.16
C GLN A 19 3.61 12.63 -19.83
N TYR A 20 3.72 11.30 -19.87
CA TYR A 20 4.24 10.53 -18.74
C TYR A 20 5.75 10.76 -18.66
N ALA A 21 6.16 11.81 -17.95
CA ALA A 21 7.51 11.97 -17.45
C ALA A 21 7.56 11.43 -16.01
N ALA A 22 8.58 10.61 -15.69
CA ALA A 22 8.82 10.21 -14.31
C ALA A 22 8.97 11.49 -13.45
N PRO A 23 8.40 11.53 -12.23
CA PRO A 23 8.57 12.67 -11.33
C PRO A 23 10.07 13.02 -11.18
N PRO A 24 10.48 14.29 -11.32
CA PRO A 24 11.88 14.69 -11.28
C PRO A 24 12.64 14.21 -10.02
N SER A 25 11.92 14.02 -8.91
CA SER A 25 12.44 13.52 -7.64
C SER A 25 12.82 12.03 -7.63
N LEU A 26 12.13 11.20 -8.42
CA LEU A 26 12.47 9.78 -8.57
C LEU A 26 13.72 9.63 -9.44
N LEU A 27 13.80 10.37 -10.55
CA LEU A 27 14.97 10.37 -11.44
C LEU A 27 16.24 10.79 -10.69
N THR A 28 16.19 11.87 -9.91
CA THR A 28 17.36 12.34 -9.15
C THR A 28 17.80 11.37 -8.06
N GLY A 29 16.87 10.79 -7.30
CA GLY A 29 17.20 9.82 -6.25
C GLY A 29 17.80 8.51 -6.80
N VAL A 30 17.24 8.01 -7.91
CA VAL A 30 17.78 6.85 -8.62
C VAL A 30 19.17 7.15 -9.19
N GLN A 31 19.33 8.27 -9.89
CA GLN A 31 20.61 8.70 -10.45
C GLN A 31 21.69 8.82 -9.36
N GLN A 32 21.35 9.39 -8.21
CA GLN A 32 22.30 9.58 -7.11
C GLN A 32 22.76 8.26 -6.50
N ARG A 33 21.83 7.31 -6.27
CA ARG A 33 22.17 5.96 -5.75
C ARG A 33 23.03 5.18 -6.73
N LEU A 34 22.73 5.29 -8.03
CA LEU A 34 23.54 4.69 -9.09
C LEU A 34 24.93 5.30 -9.13
N ASN A 35 25.05 6.63 -9.15
CA ASN A 35 26.34 7.31 -9.16
C ASN A 35 27.19 6.97 -7.93
N GLN A 36 26.58 6.81 -6.75
CA GLN A 36 27.29 6.39 -5.53
C GLN A 36 27.79 4.94 -5.62
N ARG A 37 26.95 4.01 -6.09
CA ARG A 37 27.37 2.61 -6.31
C ARG A 37 28.42 2.51 -7.42
N GLU A 38 28.32 3.35 -8.44
CA GLU A 38 29.30 3.45 -9.53
C GLU A 38 30.66 3.94 -9.05
N ALA A 39 30.70 4.94 -8.16
CA ALA A 39 31.94 5.47 -7.60
C ALA A 39 32.71 4.40 -6.81
N LEU A 40 31.98 3.54 -6.08
CA LEU A 40 32.56 2.40 -5.35
C LEU A 40 33.20 1.38 -6.31
N LEU A 41 32.52 1.05 -7.41
CA LEU A 41 33.00 0.07 -8.41
C LEU A 41 34.21 0.57 -9.22
N THR A 42 34.34 1.88 -9.46
CA THR A 42 35.46 2.45 -10.24
C THR A 42 36.78 2.61 -9.47
N SER A 43 36.76 2.46 -8.14
CA SER A 43 37.93 2.74 -7.31
C SER A 43 39.11 1.77 -7.51
N ASP A 44 38.87 0.56 -8.05
CA ASP A 44 39.90 -0.49 -8.21
C ASP A 44 40.55 -0.60 -9.61
N ILE A 45 40.06 0.11 -10.63
CA ILE A 45 40.55 -0.05 -12.01
C ILE A 45 41.70 0.94 -12.29
N SER A 46 42.86 0.67 -11.67
CA SER A 46 44.08 1.49 -11.78
C SER A 46 44.94 1.22 -13.03
N LYS A 47 44.52 0.29 -13.91
CA LYS A 47 45.10 0.06 -15.25
C LYS A 47 43.96 -0.12 -16.23
N ARG A 48 44.01 0.53 -17.41
CA ARG A 48 43.03 0.30 -18.50
C ARG A 48 43.20 -1.15 -18.99
N PRO A 49 42.30 -2.08 -18.65
CA PRO A 49 42.43 -3.48 -19.04
C PRO A 49 42.15 -3.62 -20.53
N GLY A 50 42.74 -4.62 -21.19
CA GLY A 50 42.48 -4.89 -22.62
C GLY A 50 41.07 -5.44 -22.86
N GLU A 51 40.53 -5.32 -24.07
CA GLU A 51 39.18 -5.82 -24.43
C GLU A 51 38.99 -7.31 -24.06
N GLN A 52 39.99 -8.16 -24.34
CA GLN A 52 39.94 -9.58 -24.01
C GLN A 52 39.89 -9.85 -22.50
N GLU A 53 40.66 -9.10 -21.71
CA GLU A 53 40.68 -9.21 -20.25
C GLU A 53 39.33 -8.80 -19.65
N LEU A 54 38.69 -7.77 -20.22
CA LEU A 54 37.35 -7.35 -19.85
C LEU A 54 36.28 -8.39 -20.21
N LEU A 55 36.39 -9.03 -21.38
CA LEU A 55 35.48 -10.11 -21.78
C LEU A 55 35.61 -11.33 -20.86
N GLU A 56 36.81 -11.65 -20.38
CA GLU A 56 37.02 -12.68 -19.36
C GLU A 56 36.44 -12.27 -18.00
N ALA A 57 36.61 -11.00 -17.61
CA ALA A 57 36.10 -10.47 -16.36
C ALA A 57 34.56 -10.45 -16.28
N LEU A 58 33.84 -10.44 -17.41
CA LEU A 58 32.38 -10.66 -17.44
C LEU A 58 31.96 -12.04 -16.90
N ARG A 59 32.88 -12.99 -16.77
CA ARG A 59 32.63 -14.34 -16.24
C ARG A 59 33.23 -14.56 -14.85
N HIS A 60 33.73 -13.50 -14.22
CA HIS A 60 34.37 -13.58 -12.91
C HIS A 60 33.37 -14.03 -11.82
N PRO A 61 33.78 -14.83 -10.82
CA PRO A 61 32.88 -15.29 -9.75
C PRO A 61 32.29 -14.14 -8.91
N ALA A 62 33.07 -13.09 -8.67
CA ALA A 62 32.60 -11.87 -8.00
C ALA A 62 31.79 -11.00 -8.96
N TRP A 63 30.55 -10.69 -8.60
CA TRP A 63 29.62 -9.90 -9.42
C TRP A 63 30.09 -8.44 -9.60
N GLU A 64 30.86 -7.91 -8.65
CA GLU A 64 31.44 -6.57 -8.70
C GLU A 64 32.38 -6.44 -9.90
N MET A 65 33.21 -7.47 -10.12
CA MET A 65 34.13 -7.55 -11.25
C MET A 65 33.39 -7.69 -12.57
N ARG A 66 32.30 -8.47 -12.61
CA ARG A 66 31.44 -8.58 -13.80
C ARG A 66 30.79 -7.25 -14.16
N SER A 67 30.26 -6.53 -13.15
CA SER A 67 29.62 -5.22 -13.33
C SER A 67 30.62 -4.16 -13.80
N ALA A 68 31.81 -4.14 -13.19
CA ALA A 68 32.92 -3.27 -13.59
C ALA A 68 33.37 -3.55 -15.03
N ALA A 69 33.49 -4.82 -15.41
CA ALA A 69 33.84 -5.24 -16.76
C ALA A 69 32.78 -4.79 -17.79
N ALA A 70 31.50 -5.02 -17.52
CA ALA A 70 30.40 -4.57 -18.38
C ALA A 70 30.46 -3.05 -18.62
N LYS A 71 30.74 -2.26 -17.57
CA LYS A 71 30.88 -0.81 -17.67
C LYS A 71 32.10 -0.39 -18.52
N ALA A 72 33.25 -1.02 -18.30
CA ALA A 72 34.48 -0.72 -19.05
C ALA A 72 34.35 -1.11 -20.54
N LEU A 73 33.53 -2.11 -20.85
CA LEU A 73 33.24 -2.52 -22.22
C LEU A 73 32.35 -1.52 -23.00
N ALA A 74 31.72 -0.54 -22.33
CA ALA A 74 30.90 0.48 -22.99
C ALA A 74 31.68 1.35 -23.99
N SER A 75 33.01 1.36 -23.94
CA SER A 75 33.88 2.06 -24.90
C SER A 75 34.45 1.16 -26.01
N HIS A 76 34.07 -0.13 -26.04
CA HIS A 76 34.60 -1.14 -26.97
C HIS A 76 33.50 -1.61 -27.92
N SER A 77 33.32 -0.91 -29.05
CA SER A 77 32.26 -1.20 -30.02
C SER A 77 32.61 -2.34 -30.98
N THR A 78 32.67 -3.56 -30.47
CA THR A 78 32.83 -4.78 -31.28
C THR A 78 31.61 -5.69 -31.16
N ALA A 79 31.31 -6.47 -32.20
CA ALA A 79 30.18 -7.40 -32.19
C ALA A 79 30.32 -8.48 -31.09
N ILE A 80 31.56 -8.82 -30.73
CA ILE A 80 31.88 -9.76 -29.65
C ILE A 80 31.47 -9.16 -28.30
N VAL A 81 31.77 -7.88 -28.08
CA VAL A 81 31.39 -7.16 -26.86
C VAL A 81 29.88 -7.00 -26.76
N GLU A 82 29.20 -6.64 -27.86
CA GLU A 82 27.73 -6.56 -27.88
C GLU A 82 27.07 -7.89 -27.50
N ALA A 83 27.55 -9.01 -28.05
CA ALA A 83 27.04 -10.34 -27.72
C ALA A 83 27.30 -10.72 -26.25
N ALA A 84 28.49 -10.40 -25.72
CA ALA A 84 28.83 -10.68 -24.32
C ALA A 84 27.98 -9.85 -23.34
N LEU A 85 27.75 -8.57 -23.65
CA LEU A 85 26.86 -7.71 -22.86
C LEU A 85 25.40 -8.16 -22.96
N GLY A 86 24.96 -8.63 -24.13
CA GLY A 86 23.62 -9.23 -24.29
C GLY A 86 23.42 -10.47 -23.42
N GLN A 87 24.46 -11.28 -23.20
CA GLN A 87 24.41 -12.38 -22.22
C GLN A 87 24.35 -11.83 -20.79
N ALA A 88 25.13 -10.80 -20.47
CA ALA A 88 25.16 -10.19 -19.14
C ALA A 88 23.84 -9.50 -18.73
N LEU A 89 22.91 -9.23 -19.66
CA LEU A 89 21.53 -8.85 -19.35
C LEU A 89 20.77 -9.94 -18.57
N HIS A 90 21.27 -11.18 -18.54
CA HIS A 90 20.66 -12.31 -17.84
C HIS A 90 21.50 -12.78 -16.65
N ASP A 91 22.45 -11.96 -16.19
CA ASP A 91 23.28 -12.29 -15.03
C ASP A 91 22.43 -12.48 -13.76
N GLU A 92 22.87 -13.36 -12.85
CA GLU A 92 22.22 -13.58 -11.55
C GLU A 92 22.11 -12.28 -10.74
N HIS A 93 23.09 -11.38 -10.87
CA HIS A 93 23.20 -10.21 -10.03
C HIS A 93 22.60 -8.95 -10.71
N PRO A 94 21.65 -8.25 -10.06
CA PRO A 94 20.94 -7.10 -10.66
C PRO A 94 21.87 -5.97 -11.16
N LEU A 95 22.94 -5.67 -10.43
CA LEU A 95 23.88 -4.61 -10.81
C LEU A 95 24.71 -4.94 -12.06
N VAL A 96 24.91 -6.23 -12.37
CA VAL A 96 25.56 -6.64 -13.61
C VAL A 96 24.62 -6.42 -14.79
N ARG A 97 23.34 -6.78 -14.64
CA ARG A 97 22.30 -6.54 -15.64
C ARG A 97 22.12 -5.05 -15.95
N VAL A 98 22.10 -4.21 -14.91
CA VAL A 98 22.08 -2.74 -15.06
C VAL A 98 23.30 -2.22 -15.82
N ALA A 99 24.50 -2.65 -15.46
CA ALA A 99 25.73 -2.23 -16.13
C ALA A 99 25.76 -2.67 -17.59
N ALA A 100 25.31 -3.90 -17.87
CA ALA A 100 25.20 -4.45 -19.22
C ALA A 100 24.23 -3.65 -20.09
N LEU A 101 23.04 -3.33 -19.58
CA LEU A 101 22.07 -2.52 -20.32
C LEU A 101 22.64 -1.13 -20.65
N ARG A 102 23.24 -0.45 -19.68
CA ARG A 102 23.85 0.88 -19.91
C ARG A 102 24.96 0.82 -20.95
N ALA A 103 25.80 -0.21 -20.90
CA ALA A 103 26.86 -0.39 -21.87
C ALA A 103 26.30 -0.62 -23.28
N LEU A 104 25.28 -1.49 -23.44
CA LEU A 104 24.62 -1.71 -24.73
C LEU A 104 23.99 -0.44 -25.31
N VAL A 105 23.33 0.37 -24.48
CA VAL A 105 22.77 1.67 -24.89
C VAL A 105 23.88 2.65 -25.30
N ALA A 106 24.98 2.70 -24.55
CA ALA A 106 26.10 3.59 -24.83
C ALA A 106 26.85 3.22 -26.13
N LEU A 107 26.94 1.92 -26.45
CA LEU A 107 27.57 1.44 -27.68
C LEU A 107 26.79 1.84 -28.94
N ARG A 108 25.46 1.90 -28.86
CA ARG A 108 24.57 2.08 -30.01
C ARG A 108 23.40 3.04 -29.72
N PRO A 109 23.63 4.30 -29.29
CA PRO A 109 22.58 5.19 -28.79
C PRO A 109 21.48 5.55 -29.81
N ASN A 110 21.67 5.23 -31.10
CA ASN A 110 20.71 5.49 -32.17
C ASN A 110 20.24 4.22 -32.90
N SER A 111 20.50 3.03 -32.35
CA SER A 111 20.07 1.76 -32.97
C SER A 111 18.71 1.32 -32.44
N SER A 112 17.82 0.84 -33.32
CA SER A 112 16.55 0.24 -32.90
C SER A 112 16.73 -0.96 -31.96
N LEU A 113 17.88 -1.65 -32.01
CA LEU A 113 18.23 -2.75 -31.10
C LEU A 113 18.27 -2.32 -29.63
N VAL A 114 18.52 -1.04 -29.35
CA VAL A 114 18.46 -0.49 -27.99
C VAL A 114 17.06 -0.69 -27.38
N TYR A 115 16.00 -0.53 -28.18
CA TYR A 115 14.65 -0.72 -27.68
C TYR A 115 14.38 -2.18 -27.36
N GLU A 116 14.94 -3.15 -28.10
CA GLU A 116 14.79 -4.58 -27.77
C GLU A 116 15.43 -4.89 -26.41
N TYR A 117 16.66 -4.42 -26.17
CA TYR A 117 17.33 -4.60 -24.87
C TYR A 117 16.57 -3.92 -23.73
N ILE A 118 16.09 -2.69 -23.94
CA ILE A 118 15.32 -1.96 -22.93
C ILE A 118 13.97 -2.64 -22.66
N ILE A 119 13.22 -3.04 -23.70
CA ILE A 119 11.92 -3.74 -23.56
C ILE A 119 12.10 -5.06 -22.81
N GLN A 120 13.15 -5.82 -23.13
CA GLN A 120 13.48 -7.04 -22.42
C GLN A 120 13.78 -6.76 -20.95
N THR A 121 14.60 -5.75 -20.67
CA THR A 121 15.02 -5.42 -19.29
C THR A 121 13.90 -4.78 -18.46
N LEU A 122 12.90 -4.17 -19.11
CA LEU A 122 11.67 -3.74 -18.45
C LEU A 122 10.86 -4.91 -17.87
N GLN A 123 11.15 -6.14 -18.31
CA GLN A 123 10.52 -7.36 -17.81
C GLN A 123 11.24 -8.01 -16.63
N ASP A 124 12.33 -7.40 -16.16
CA ASP A 124 13.17 -7.97 -15.11
C ASP A 124 12.45 -8.10 -13.76
N ASP A 125 12.72 -9.17 -13.03
CA ASP A 125 12.14 -9.41 -11.70
C ASP A 125 12.60 -8.37 -10.66
N ASN A 126 13.78 -7.76 -10.85
CA ASN A 126 14.34 -6.79 -9.93
C ASN A 126 13.89 -5.36 -10.23
N ASP A 127 13.38 -4.67 -9.20
CA ASP A 127 12.84 -3.32 -9.30
C ASP A 127 13.88 -2.28 -9.79
N GLU A 128 15.13 -2.36 -9.31
CA GLU A 128 16.20 -1.43 -9.71
C GLU A 128 16.58 -1.57 -11.19
N VAL A 129 16.54 -2.80 -11.71
CA VAL A 129 16.82 -3.11 -13.12
C VAL A 129 15.73 -2.53 -14.02
N ARG A 130 14.45 -2.67 -13.64
CA ARG A 130 13.33 -2.08 -14.38
C ARG A 130 13.36 -0.54 -14.34
N GLU A 131 13.68 0.06 -13.20
CA GLU A 131 13.81 1.51 -13.07
C GLU A 131 14.91 2.05 -14.01
N MET A 132 16.06 1.38 -14.06
CA MET A 132 17.13 1.74 -15.00
C MET A 132 16.65 1.68 -16.46
N ALA A 133 15.94 0.62 -16.84
CA ALA A 133 15.43 0.48 -18.20
C ALA A 133 14.46 1.63 -18.56
N LEU A 134 13.63 2.10 -17.61
CA LEU A 134 12.78 3.27 -17.80
C LEU A 134 13.57 4.58 -17.96
N VAL A 135 14.64 4.76 -17.17
CA VAL A 135 15.52 5.94 -17.29
C VAL A 135 16.13 5.99 -18.69
N LEU A 136 16.74 4.89 -19.13
CA LEU A 136 17.38 4.80 -20.43
C LEU A 136 16.38 4.97 -21.59
N LEU A 137 15.16 4.45 -21.45
CA LEU A 137 14.08 4.66 -22.42
C LEU A 137 13.74 6.15 -22.57
N ASN A 138 13.72 6.88 -21.46
CA ASN A 138 13.41 8.31 -21.48
C ASN A 138 14.52 9.13 -22.15
N GLU A 139 15.77 8.70 -21.98
CA GLU A 139 16.96 9.31 -22.62
C GLU A 139 17.02 9.08 -24.14
N GLN A 140 16.31 8.08 -24.70
CA GLN A 140 16.34 7.83 -26.14
C GLN A 140 15.59 8.89 -26.98
N PRO A 141 16.08 9.22 -28.19
CA PRO A 141 15.45 10.18 -29.09
C PRO A 141 14.06 9.72 -29.58
N SER A 142 13.14 10.69 -29.69
CA SER A 142 11.67 10.54 -29.75
C SER A 142 11.08 9.74 -30.92
N VAL A 143 11.87 9.32 -31.91
CA VAL A 143 11.38 8.87 -33.22
C VAL A 143 10.67 7.50 -33.16
N GLU A 144 11.00 6.64 -32.19
CA GLU A 144 10.35 5.32 -31.98
C GLU A 144 9.54 5.23 -30.67
N LYS A 145 9.45 6.32 -29.90
CA LYS A 145 8.73 6.32 -28.61
C LYS A 145 7.26 5.95 -28.74
N GLN A 146 6.62 6.04 -29.92
CA GLN A 146 5.19 5.74 -30.11
C GLN A 146 4.88 4.29 -30.50
N SER A 147 5.80 3.56 -31.13
CA SER A 147 5.61 2.14 -31.51
C SER A 147 5.93 1.18 -30.36
N VAL A 148 6.75 1.63 -29.40
CA VAL A 148 7.20 0.83 -28.24
C VAL A 148 6.28 0.95 -27.01
N VAL A 149 5.28 1.86 -27.01
CA VAL A 149 4.37 2.06 -25.85
C VAL A 149 3.30 0.97 -25.70
N SER A 150 3.08 0.15 -26.71
CA SER A 150 2.10 -0.95 -26.66
C SER A 150 2.45 -2.05 -25.64
N PRO A 151 3.71 -2.53 -25.51
CA PRO A 151 4.09 -3.50 -24.47
C PRO A 151 4.22 -2.91 -23.05
N LEU A 152 4.33 -1.59 -22.88
CA LEU A 152 4.43 -0.94 -21.56
C LEU A 152 3.14 -1.05 -20.71
N ARG A 153 2.06 -1.60 -21.27
CA ARG A 153 0.84 -1.94 -20.52
C ARG A 153 0.94 -3.22 -19.67
N LEU A 154 2.07 -3.94 -19.70
CA LEU A 154 2.19 -5.25 -19.04
C LEU A 154 3.02 -5.30 -17.74
N PHE A 155 3.70 -4.23 -17.32
CA PHE A 155 4.50 -4.26 -16.08
C PHE A 155 3.95 -3.40 -14.96
N SER A 156 3.09 -4.02 -14.17
CA SER A 156 3.40 -4.29 -12.76
C SER A 156 2.58 -5.50 -12.37
N GLN A 157 3.07 -6.36 -11.48
CA GLN A 157 2.16 -7.20 -10.70
C GLN A 157 1.72 -6.33 -9.51
N PRO A 158 0.68 -5.47 -9.64
CA PRO A 158 0.28 -4.58 -8.56
C PRO A 158 -0.03 -5.38 -7.30
N TRP A 159 -0.49 -6.62 -7.48
CA TRP A 159 -0.73 -7.56 -6.40
C TRP A 159 0.55 -7.98 -5.65
N ARG A 160 1.65 -8.34 -6.34
CA ARG A 160 2.91 -8.71 -5.66
C ARG A 160 3.50 -7.53 -4.89
N TYR A 161 3.46 -6.34 -5.48
CA TYR A 161 3.91 -5.13 -4.81
C TYR A 161 3.03 -4.81 -3.59
N ALA A 162 1.70 -4.82 -3.75
CA ALA A 162 0.76 -4.61 -2.64
C ALA A 162 0.93 -5.67 -1.54
N TRP A 163 1.19 -6.93 -1.91
CA TRP A 163 1.46 -8.03 -0.98
C TRP A 163 2.75 -7.80 -0.19
N ASN A 164 3.83 -7.38 -0.85
CA ASN A 164 5.10 -7.08 -0.20
C ASN A 164 4.96 -5.88 0.74
N VAL A 165 4.24 -4.83 0.32
CA VAL A 165 3.94 -3.67 1.17
C VAL A 165 3.11 -4.10 2.38
N LEU A 166 2.09 -4.93 2.18
CA LEU A 166 1.24 -5.46 3.25
C LEU A 166 2.07 -6.24 4.30
N TRP A 167 2.93 -7.17 3.86
CA TRP A 167 3.81 -7.89 4.78
C TRP A 167 4.86 -7.00 5.45
N GLY A 168 5.33 -5.97 4.75
CA GLY A 168 6.19 -4.95 5.35
C GLY A 168 5.47 -4.18 6.47
N GLN A 169 4.24 -3.74 6.24
CA GLN A 169 3.44 -3.00 7.22
C GLN A 169 3.12 -3.84 8.47
N LEU A 170 2.93 -5.15 8.32
CA LEU A 170 2.70 -6.05 9.46
C LEU A 170 3.84 -6.00 10.48
N ARG A 171 5.09 -5.84 10.04
CA ARG A 171 6.26 -5.76 10.92
C ARG A 171 6.45 -4.38 11.56
N VAL A 172 5.95 -3.34 10.91
CA VAL A 172 6.06 -1.94 11.37
C VAL A 172 4.98 -1.60 12.40
N LEU A 173 3.79 -2.19 12.28
CA LEU A 173 2.70 -1.96 13.24
C LEU A 173 3.12 -2.40 14.65
N PRO A 174 2.98 -1.53 15.66
CA PRO A 174 3.44 -1.84 17.01
C PRO A 174 2.69 -3.04 17.58
N ARG A 175 3.42 -3.92 18.27
CA ARG A 175 2.87 -5.14 18.89
C ARG A 175 1.72 -4.86 19.87
N SER A 176 1.67 -3.64 20.43
CA SER A 176 0.62 -3.19 21.34
C SER A 176 -0.78 -3.15 20.72
N ILE A 177 -0.91 -2.86 19.41
CA ILE A 177 -2.22 -2.85 18.71
C ILE A 177 -2.83 -4.26 18.68
N TRP A 178 -1.98 -5.27 18.47
CA TRP A 178 -2.41 -6.67 18.41
C TRP A 178 -2.75 -7.18 19.81
N ALA A 179 -1.90 -6.87 20.78
CA ALA A 179 -2.10 -7.26 22.17
C ALA A 179 -3.36 -6.62 22.76
N SER A 180 -3.67 -5.35 22.48
CA SER A 180 -4.85 -4.66 23.01
C SER A 180 -6.15 -5.37 22.60
N SER A 181 -6.34 -5.66 21.30
CA SER A 181 -7.52 -6.38 20.81
C SER A 181 -7.66 -7.77 21.43
N ALA A 182 -6.56 -8.51 21.51
CA ALA A 182 -6.55 -9.82 22.16
C ALA A 182 -6.94 -9.72 23.63
N THR A 183 -6.33 -8.80 24.38
CA THR A 183 -6.60 -8.62 25.82
C THR A 183 -8.05 -8.24 26.10
N VAL A 184 -8.65 -7.34 25.30
CA VAL A 184 -10.06 -6.98 25.44
C VAL A 184 -10.94 -8.22 25.27
N LEU A 185 -10.73 -8.99 24.20
CA LEU A 185 -11.53 -10.19 23.92
C LEU A 185 -11.32 -11.31 24.94
N PHE A 186 -10.10 -11.55 25.40
CA PHE A 186 -9.82 -12.52 26.47
C PHE A 186 -10.40 -12.09 27.81
N MET A 187 -10.35 -10.80 28.15
CA MET A 187 -10.93 -10.29 29.39
C MET A 187 -12.45 -10.49 29.41
N ILE A 188 -13.11 -10.33 28.26
CA ILE A 188 -14.57 -10.58 28.13
C ILE A 188 -14.88 -12.06 28.22
N LEU A 189 -14.07 -12.91 27.58
CA LEU A 189 -14.19 -14.35 27.73
C LEU A 189 -14.10 -14.75 29.21
N ALA A 190 -13.12 -14.22 29.93
CA ALA A 190 -12.90 -14.50 31.34
C ALA A 190 -14.07 -14.01 32.22
N LEU A 191 -14.50 -12.76 32.04
CA LEU A 191 -15.67 -12.19 32.72
C LEU A 191 -16.93 -13.03 32.50
N HIS A 192 -17.10 -13.53 31.28
CA HIS A 192 -18.23 -14.37 30.94
C HIS A 192 -18.15 -15.76 31.59
N LEU A 193 -17.00 -16.45 31.49
CA LEU A 193 -16.78 -17.75 32.13
C LEU A 193 -16.98 -17.69 33.65
N LEU A 194 -16.57 -16.59 34.29
CA LEU A 194 -16.75 -16.34 35.72
C LEU A 194 -18.22 -16.16 36.12
N ARG A 195 -19.09 -15.71 35.21
CA ARG A 195 -20.52 -15.48 35.48
C ARG A 195 -21.32 -16.80 35.55
N GLY A 196 -20.74 -17.93 35.15
CA GLY A 196 -21.31 -19.28 35.37
C GLY A 196 -22.54 -19.66 34.54
N ASN A 197 -23.04 -18.77 33.68
CA ASN A 197 -24.20 -19.03 32.81
C ASN A 197 -23.77 -19.65 31.48
N MET A 198 -23.92 -20.97 31.35
CA MET A 198 -23.60 -21.77 30.15
C MET A 198 -24.59 -21.59 28.96
N VAL A 199 -25.31 -20.47 28.88
CA VAL A 199 -26.27 -20.19 27.79
C VAL A 199 -26.01 -18.79 27.23
N LEU A 200 -24.86 -18.62 26.57
CA LEU A 200 -24.39 -17.36 25.98
C LEU A 200 -25.33 -16.75 24.95
N ILE A 201 -26.05 -17.61 24.22
CA ILE A 201 -26.73 -17.19 23.01
C ILE A 201 -28.17 -16.79 23.31
N GLN A 202 -28.76 -17.02 24.48
CA GLN A 202 -30.15 -16.56 24.74
C GLN A 202 -30.23 -15.22 25.49
N ASP A 203 -29.16 -14.80 26.15
CA ASP A 203 -29.14 -13.54 26.89
C ASP A 203 -28.79 -12.35 25.98
N HIS A 204 -29.73 -11.40 25.90
CA HIS A 204 -29.59 -10.16 25.12
C HIS A 204 -28.43 -9.30 25.61
N ILE A 205 -28.17 -9.27 26.92
CA ILE A 205 -27.11 -8.46 27.51
C ILE A 205 -25.73 -8.97 27.09
N THR A 206 -25.53 -10.29 27.11
CA THR A 206 -24.25 -10.91 26.75
C THR A 206 -23.91 -10.74 25.27
N ARG A 207 -24.93 -10.85 24.38
CA ARG A 207 -24.77 -10.60 22.93
C ARG A 207 -24.36 -9.16 22.64
N ASP A 208 -25.00 -8.20 23.30
CA ASP A 208 -24.72 -6.79 23.07
C ASP A 208 -23.34 -6.39 23.59
N LEU A 209 -22.96 -6.86 24.79
CA LEU A 209 -21.62 -6.64 25.36
C LEU A 209 -20.49 -7.19 24.47
N LEU A 210 -20.71 -8.34 23.85
CA LEU A 210 -19.78 -8.93 22.90
C LEU A 210 -19.59 -8.01 21.68
N ALA A 211 -20.69 -7.55 21.10
CA ALA A 211 -20.64 -6.72 19.90
C ALA A 211 -19.89 -5.41 20.18
N ILE A 212 -20.26 -4.71 21.26
CA ILE A 212 -19.68 -3.42 21.67
C ILE A 212 -18.18 -3.53 21.93
N SER A 213 -17.76 -4.61 22.56
CA SER A 213 -16.35 -4.72 22.90
C SER A 213 -15.47 -4.99 21.69
N ILE A 214 -15.96 -5.78 20.74
CA ILE A 214 -15.31 -6.04 19.45
C ILE A 214 -15.18 -4.74 18.67
N THR A 215 -16.25 -3.96 18.61
CA THR A 215 -16.29 -2.67 17.92
C THR A 215 -15.42 -1.62 18.61
N ALA A 216 -15.49 -1.49 19.94
CA ALA A 216 -14.67 -0.55 20.70
C ALA A 216 -13.16 -0.83 20.55
N ALA A 217 -12.74 -2.10 20.61
CA ALA A 217 -11.35 -2.49 20.33
C ALA A 217 -10.92 -2.08 18.92
N SER A 218 -11.81 -2.23 17.93
CA SER A 218 -11.56 -1.80 16.55
C SER A 218 -11.46 -0.28 16.43
N VAL A 219 -12.34 0.48 17.08
CA VAL A 219 -12.34 1.95 17.08
C VAL A 219 -11.01 2.51 17.56
N ILE A 220 -10.54 2.02 18.72
CA ILE A 220 -9.28 2.46 19.32
C ILE A 220 -8.12 2.18 18.37
N ASN A 221 -8.02 0.95 17.89
CA ASN A 221 -6.91 0.55 17.02
C ASN A 221 -6.94 1.28 15.68
N MET A 222 -8.11 1.52 15.11
CA MET A 222 -8.26 2.20 13.82
C MET A 222 -7.91 3.70 13.90
N ALA A 223 -8.16 4.33 15.06
CA ALA A 223 -7.74 5.72 15.27
C ALA A 223 -6.22 5.88 15.29
N TYR A 224 -5.47 4.86 15.76
CA TYR A 224 -4.01 4.87 15.82
C TYR A 224 -3.31 4.46 14.50
N VAL A 225 -4.04 3.90 13.53
CA VAL A 225 -3.48 3.51 12.23
C VAL A 225 -2.93 4.71 11.44
N TYR A 226 -3.50 5.89 11.66
CA TYR A 226 -3.13 7.12 10.97
C TYR A 226 -3.13 8.30 11.95
N GLY A 227 -1.95 8.84 12.29
CA GLY A 227 -1.84 9.97 13.22
C GLY A 227 -0.49 10.70 13.08
N ARG A 228 -0.54 12.01 12.79
CA ARG A 228 0.66 12.85 12.53
C ARG A 228 1.69 12.88 13.66
N ALA A 229 1.29 12.58 14.90
CA ALA A 229 2.16 12.68 16.08
C ALA A 229 2.79 11.34 16.54
N HIS A 230 2.34 10.20 15.98
CA HIS A 230 2.70 8.86 16.50
C HIS A 230 2.94 7.82 15.39
N ASP A 231 3.31 8.24 14.18
CA ASP A 231 3.56 7.31 13.07
C ASP A 231 5.08 7.12 12.83
N PRO A 232 5.77 6.25 13.60
CA PRO A 232 7.19 5.95 13.38
C PRO A 232 7.44 5.30 12.00
N GLY A 233 6.39 4.82 11.33
CA GLY A 233 6.48 4.29 9.97
C GLY A 233 6.40 5.36 8.88
N LEU A 234 6.06 6.61 9.22
CA LEU A 234 5.97 7.70 8.24
C LEU A 234 7.36 8.06 7.69
N GLU A 235 8.38 8.09 8.54
CA GLU A 235 9.76 8.40 8.15
C GLU A 235 10.34 7.34 7.20
N PHE A 236 10.09 6.06 7.47
CA PHE A 236 10.47 4.95 6.59
C PHE A 236 9.62 4.89 5.31
N ALA A 237 8.31 5.17 5.41
CA ALA A 237 7.43 5.26 4.25
C ALA A 237 7.86 6.36 3.29
N LEU A 238 8.28 7.52 3.81
CA LEU A 238 8.81 8.65 3.04
C LEU A 238 10.13 8.32 2.32
N ALA A 239 10.90 7.35 2.83
CA ALA A 239 12.13 6.86 2.19
C ALA A 239 11.88 5.80 1.10
N THR A 240 10.67 5.24 1.03
CA THR A 240 10.26 4.26 0.02
C THR A 240 9.36 4.90 -1.05
N PRO A 241 9.42 4.49 -2.32
CA PRO A 241 8.54 5.01 -3.38
C PRO A 241 7.12 4.43 -3.27
N THR A 242 6.56 4.32 -2.06
CA THR A 242 5.22 3.78 -1.81
C THR A 242 4.20 4.91 -1.65
N SER A 243 3.04 4.78 -2.26
CA SER A 243 2.01 5.83 -2.14
C SER A 243 1.40 5.83 -0.72
N PRO A 244 1.17 7.00 -0.10
CA PRO A 244 0.55 7.09 1.23
C PRO A 244 -0.81 6.40 1.32
N ARG A 245 -1.59 6.44 0.22
CA ARG A 245 -2.89 5.75 0.08
C ARG A 245 -2.76 4.24 0.21
N LEU A 246 -1.74 3.65 -0.43
CA LEU A 246 -1.51 2.21 -0.37
C LEU A 246 -1.08 1.78 1.03
N ILE A 247 -0.21 2.56 1.69
CA ILE A 247 0.19 2.29 3.08
C ILE A 247 -1.02 2.32 4.01
N LEU A 248 -1.86 3.36 3.90
CA LEU A 248 -3.07 3.47 4.70
C LEU A 248 -4.01 2.28 4.47
N LEU A 249 -4.23 1.91 3.21
CA LEU A 249 -5.07 0.78 2.85
C LEU A 249 -4.53 -0.54 3.41
N CYS A 250 -3.22 -0.80 3.24
CA CYS A 250 -2.58 -1.99 3.79
C CYS A 250 -2.70 -2.05 5.32
N ARG A 251 -2.43 -0.94 6.03
CA ARG A 251 -2.54 -0.91 7.51
C ARG A 251 -3.97 -1.08 7.99
N MET A 252 -4.92 -0.40 7.35
CA MET A 252 -6.34 -0.59 7.64
C MET A 252 -6.74 -2.04 7.43
N LEU A 253 -6.38 -2.65 6.30
CA LEU A 253 -6.70 -4.04 5.98
C LEU A 253 -6.12 -5.00 7.02
N LEU A 254 -4.88 -4.79 7.46
CA LEU A 254 -4.23 -5.60 8.48
C LEU A 254 -4.94 -5.51 9.84
N VAL A 255 -5.20 -4.30 10.32
CA VAL A 255 -5.82 -4.07 11.64
C VAL A 255 -7.27 -4.53 11.66
N THR A 256 -8.06 -4.14 10.67
CA THR A 256 -9.46 -4.57 10.56
C THR A 256 -9.58 -6.07 10.30
N GLY A 257 -8.73 -6.64 9.45
CA GLY A 257 -8.67 -8.08 9.17
C GLY A 257 -8.29 -8.90 10.41
N TYR A 258 -7.39 -8.39 11.25
CA TYR A 258 -7.06 -9.02 12.52
C TYR A 258 -8.22 -9.01 13.51
N ASN A 259 -8.87 -7.85 13.69
CA ASN A 259 -10.04 -7.74 14.56
C ASN A 259 -11.17 -8.65 14.07
N LEU A 260 -11.38 -8.73 12.76
CA LEU A 260 -12.34 -9.64 12.13
C LEU A 260 -11.99 -11.10 12.43
N ALA A 261 -10.74 -11.52 12.21
CA ALA A 261 -10.30 -12.90 12.46
C ALA A 261 -10.44 -13.28 13.95
N LEU A 262 -10.05 -12.38 14.85
CA LEU A 262 -10.15 -12.57 16.29
C LEU A 262 -11.62 -12.64 16.76
N ALA A 263 -12.48 -11.77 16.22
CA ALA A 263 -13.92 -11.77 16.47
C ALA A 263 -14.60 -13.04 15.96
N VAL A 264 -14.22 -13.55 14.78
CA VAL A 264 -14.71 -14.83 14.24
C VAL A 264 -14.22 -15.99 15.08
N ALA A 265 -12.95 -16.03 15.47
CA ALA A 265 -12.41 -17.10 16.33
C ALA A 265 -13.13 -17.14 17.68
N PHE A 266 -13.35 -15.96 18.28
CA PHE A 266 -14.11 -15.83 19.52
C PHE A 266 -15.57 -16.26 19.35
N SER A 267 -16.25 -15.75 18.31
CA SER A 267 -17.64 -16.14 18.01
C SER A 267 -17.77 -17.65 17.76
N SER A 268 -16.78 -18.26 17.11
CA SER A 268 -16.73 -19.71 16.85
C SER A 268 -16.60 -20.50 18.16
N LEU A 269 -15.73 -20.06 19.07
CA LEU A 269 -15.59 -20.66 20.40
C LEU A 269 -16.90 -20.61 21.18
N LEU A 270 -17.61 -19.47 21.14
CA LEU A 270 -18.88 -19.32 21.85
C LEU A 270 -19.98 -20.21 21.28
N VAL A 271 -20.05 -20.35 19.96
CA VAL A 271 -21.00 -21.27 19.30
C VAL A 271 -20.69 -22.73 19.64
N LEU A 272 -19.41 -23.12 19.69
CA LEU A 272 -19.01 -24.46 20.11
C LEU A 272 -19.43 -24.78 21.55
N LEU A 273 -19.36 -23.79 22.45
CA LEU A 273 -19.68 -23.98 23.86
C LEU A 273 -21.19 -23.95 24.16
N ASN A 274 -22.00 -23.26 23.34
CA ASN A 274 -23.39 -22.93 23.69
C ASN A 274 -24.43 -23.28 22.61
N GLY A 275 -24.00 -23.87 21.48
CA GLY A 275 -24.85 -24.15 20.34
C GLY A 275 -25.10 -22.92 19.45
N GLY A 276 -26.13 -22.93 18.61
CA GLY A 276 -26.47 -21.80 17.72
C GLY A 276 -25.69 -21.76 16.40
N THR A 277 -25.81 -20.65 15.67
CA THR A 277 -25.19 -20.48 14.35
C THR A 277 -24.17 -19.36 14.36
N LEU A 278 -23.01 -19.59 13.74
CA LEU A 278 -21.93 -18.60 13.62
C LEU A 278 -22.41 -17.27 13.03
N TRP A 279 -23.26 -17.35 11.99
CA TRP A 279 -23.82 -16.18 11.33
C TRP A 279 -24.66 -15.31 12.26
N SER A 280 -25.45 -15.90 13.17
CA SER A 280 -26.27 -15.15 14.13
C SER A 280 -25.43 -14.27 15.06
N VAL A 281 -24.19 -14.67 15.33
CA VAL A 281 -23.25 -13.89 16.15
C VAL A 281 -22.51 -12.88 15.29
N VAL A 282 -22.03 -13.29 14.11
CA VAL A 282 -21.27 -12.41 13.18
C VAL A 282 -22.10 -11.19 12.76
N GLN A 283 -23.39 -11.35 12.50
CA GLN A 283 -24.25 -10.22 12.09
C GLN A 283 -24.41 -9.13 13.15
N LEU A 284 -24.17 -9.44 14.44
CA LEU A 284 -24.27 -8.48 15.53
C LEU A 284 -23.17 -7.43 15.47
N TRP A 285 -21.96 -7.81 15.05
CA TRP A 285 -20.79 -6.97 15.15
C TRP A 285 -20.13 -6.63 13.81
N LEU A 286 -20.37 -7.39 12.73
CA LEU A 286 -19.68 -7.18 11.45
C LEU A 286 -19.95 -5.80 10.82
N GLY A 287 -21.23 -5.43 10.68
CA GLY A 287 -21.66 -4.13 10.18
C GLY A 287 -21.15 -2.97 11.04
N PRO A 288 -21.47 -2.95 12.35
CA PRO A 288 -20.92 -1.98 13.30
C PRO A 288 -19.40 -1.86 13.25
N LEU A 289 -18.67 -2.98 13.20
CA LEU A 289 -17.20 -2.98 13.20
C LEU A 289 -16.67 -2.28 11.96
N LEU A 290 -17.19 -2.58 10.77
CA LEU A 290 -16.74 -1.94 9.54
C LEU A 290 -17.11 -0.46 9.52
N LEU A 291 -18.32 -0.11 9.95
CA LEU A 291 -18.79 1.27 10.01
C LEU A 291 -17.97 2.09 11.00
N LEU A 292 -17.83 1.63 12.24
CA LEU A 292 -17.11 2.33 13.30
C LEU A 292 -15.59 2.40 13.02
N SER A 293 -15.03 1.40 12.34
CA SER A 293 -13.64 1.47 11.87
C SER A 293 -13.49 2.54 10.79
N ALA A 294 -14.39 2.58 9.81
CA ALA A 294 -14.36 3.59 8.75
C ALA A 294 -14.57 5.01 9.27
N THR A 295 -15.50 5.22 10.21
CA THR A 295 -15.71 6.53 10.86
C THR A 295 -14.51 6.92 11.73
N SER A 296 -13.99 6.01 12.56
CA SER A 296 -12.81 6.26 13.39
C SER A 296 -11.62 6.66 12.54
N LEU A 297 -11.38 5.98 11.41
CA LEU A 297 -10.34 6.37 10.45
C LEU A 297 -10.60 7.77 9.88
N ALA A 298 -11.80 8.03 9.34
CA ALA A 298 -12.13 9.29 8.71
C ALA A 298 -12.00 10.47 9.68
N ILE A 299 -12.48 10.33 10.92
CA ILE A 299 -12.36 11.35 11.95
C ILE A 299 -10.89 11.51 12.36
N SER A 300 -10.12 10.43 12.48
CA SER A 300 -8.70 10.52 12.86
C SER A 300 -7.89 11.31 11.84
N MET A 301 -8.21 11.15 10.55
CA MET A 301 -7.60 11.92 9.47
C MET A 301 -7.94 13.42 9.51
N LEU A 302 -9.14 13.78 9.95
CA LEU A 302 -9.64 15.16 9.94
C LEU A 302 -9.29 15.93 11.23
N LEU A 303 -9.43 15.26 12.38
CA LEU A 303 -9.45 15.88 13.71
C LEU A 303 -8.44 15.26 14.69
N GLY A 304 -7.73 14.21 14.28
CA GLY A 304 -6.75 13.49 15.11
C GLY A 304 -7.32 12.30 15.87
N SER A 305 -6.41 11.43 16.36
CA SER A 305 -6.77 10.12 16.91
C SER A 305 -7.60 10.19 18.19
N LEU A 306 -7.28 11.10 19.12
CA LEU A 306 -8.04 11.24 20.36
C LEU A 306 -9.49 11.66 20.11
N VAL A 307 -9.71 12.61 19.21
CA VAL A 307 -11.06 13.06 18.83
C VAL A 307 -11.82 11.91 18.16
N ALA A 308 -11.15 11.14 17.30
CA ALA A 308 -11.75 9.98 16.65
C ALA A 308 -12.20 8.90 17.62
N ILE A 309 -11.38 8.59 18.62
CA ILE A 309 -11.72 7.61 19.67
C ILE A 309 -12.94 8.09 20.45
N ILE A 310 -12.87 9.32 20.98
CA ILE A 310 -13.94 9.87 21.82
C ILE A 310 -15.26 9.97 21.03
N ALA A 311 -15.22 10.55 19.83
CA ALA A 311 -16.42 10.75 19.02
C ALA A 311 -17.05 9.43 18.57
N THR A 312 -16.23 8.47 18.14
CA THR A 312 -16.74 7.18 17.65
C THR A 312 -17.25 6.29 18.79
N LEU A 313 -16.58 6.28 19.95
CA LEU A 313 -17.08 5.57 21.14
C LEU A 313 -18.34 6.23 21.71
N ALA A 314 -18.42 7.56 21.72
CA ALA A 314 -19.65 8.25 22.10
C ALA A 314 -20.80 7.91 21.16
N PHE A 315 -20.53 7.87 19.85
CA PHE A 315 -21.52 7.47 18.85
C PHE A 315 -21.99 6.03 19.06
N GLU A 316 -21.07 5.10 19.31
CA GLU A 316 -21.39 3.72 19.67
C GLU A 316 -22.28 3.63 20.93
N LEU A 317 -21.96 4.39 21.98
CA LEU A 317 -22.76 4.45 23.20
C LEU A 317 -24.19 4.95 22.91
N THR A 318 -24.36 5.94 22.04
CA THR A 318 -25.69 6.43 21.66
C THR A 318 -26.55 5.37 20.98
N GLN A 319 -25.94 4.41 20.28
CA GLN A 319 -26.69 3.34 19.60
C GLN A 319 -27.22 2.27 20.56
N MET A 320 -26.75 2.27 21.81
CA MET A 320 -27.27 1.41 22.88
C MET A 320 -28.54 1.96 23.53
N LEU A 321 -28.82 3.25 23.35
CA LEU A 321 -29.95 3.94 23.98
C LEU A 321 -31.16 3.83 23.04
N THR A 322 -32.01 2.84 23.28
CA THR A 322 -33.31 2.73 22.60
C THR A 322 -34.40 3.33 23.46
N VAL A 323 -35.19 4.24 22.88
CA VAL A 323 -36.39 4.76 23.53
C VAL A 323 -37.55 3.88 23.11
N GLN A 324 -38.09 3.12 24.04
CA GLN A 324 -39.33 2.40 23.84
C GLN A 324 -40.45 3.14 24.58
N VAL A 325 -41.64 3.20 23.98
CA VAL A 325 -42.80 3.84 24.61
C VAL A 325 -43.75 2.71 25.02
N HIS A 326 -43.87 2.47 26.32
CA HIS A 326 -44.84 1.52 26.87
C HIS A 326 -45.87 2.33 27.63
N GLU A 327 -47.14 2.17 27.27
CA GLU A 327 -48.27 2.89 27.88
C GLU A 327 -48.10 4.43 27.91
N GLY A 328 -47.49 5.01 26.87
CA GLY A 328 -47.28 6.47 26.76
C GLY A 328 -46.11 7.01 27.59
N ILE A 329 -45.40 6.17 28.34
CA ILE A 329 -44.20 6.55 29.09
C ILE A 329 -42.95 6.10 28.31
N PRO A 330 -42.07 7.04 27.92
CA PRO A 330 -40.80 6.68 27.31
C PRO A 330 -39.90 6.05 28.38
N HIS A 331 -39.50 4.80 28.17
CA HIS A 331 -38.50 4.11 28.97
C HIS A 331 -37.24 3.92 28.12
N LEU A 332 -36.09 4.19 28.74
CA LEU A 332 -34.78 3.99 28.15
C LEU A 332 -34.38 2.54 28.34
N ASN A 333 -34.33 1.79 27.25
CA ASN A 333 -33.81 0.42 27.25
C ASN A 333 -32.40 0.41 26.68
N MET A 334 -31.49 -0.23 27.42
CA MET A 334 -30.15 -0.54 26.95
C MET A 334 -30.22 -1.78 26.07
N ALA A 335 -30.35 -1.57 24.77
CA ALA A 335 -30.38 -2.62 23.77
C ALA A 335 -29.80 -2.07 22.47
N LEU A 336 -29.00 -2.87 21.75
CA LEU A 336 -28.52 -2.47 20.43
C LEU A 336 -29.71 -2.30 19.47
N SER A 337 -29.78 -1.16 18.79
CA SER A 337 -30.84 -0.93 17.82
C SER A 337 -30.75 -1.95 16.66
N SER A 338 -31.90 -2.44 16.19
CA SER A 338 -31.94 -3.38 15.04
C SER A 338 -31.39 -2.75 13.75
N LEU A 339 -31.45 -1.42 13.66
CA LEU A 339 -30.86 -0.61 12.59
C LEU A 339 -29.33 -0.60 12.63
N TRP A 340 -28.72 -0.98 13.75
CA TRP A 340 -27.27 -1.01 13.90
C TRP A 340 -26.65 -2.33 13.44
N GLN A 341 -27.43 -3.38 13.23
CA GLN A 341 -26.93 -4.70 12.81
C GLN A 341 -26.37 -4.70 11.38
N THR A 342 -25.77 -5.81 10.97
CA THR A 342 -25.20 -5.97 9.62
C THR A 342 -26.29 -5.95 8.54
N GLN A 343 -26.52 -4.77 7.97
CA GLN A 343 -27.44 -4.55 6.86
C GLN A 343 -26.73 -3.88 5.66
N PRO A 344 -27.24 -4.04 4.43
CA PRO A 344 -26.63 -3.47 3.23
C PRO A 344 -26.38 -1.96 3.32
N ALA A 345 -27.28 -1.21 3.97
CA ALA A 345 -27.13 0.24 4.16
C ALA A 345 -25.91 0.60 5.03
N VAL A 346 -25.71 -0.12 6.15
CA VAL A 346 -24.56 0.07 7.06
C VAL A 346 -23.25 -0.22 6.33
N LEU A 347 -23.21 -1.30 5.55
CA LEU A 347 -22.03 -1.67 4.74
C LEU A 347 -21.75 -0.64 3.64
N LEU A 348 -22.79 -0.10 3.00
CA LEU A 348 -22.66 0.94 1.99
C LEU A 348 -22.09 2.24 2.58
N ILE A 349 -22.61 2.68 3.73
CA ILE A 349 -22.10 3.86 4.44
C ILE A 349 -20.63 3.66 4.84
N ALA A 350 -20.29 2.48 5.38
CA ALA A 350 -18.91 2.14 5.70
C ALA A 350 -18.00 2.22 4.47
N ALA A 351 -18.43 1.67 3.33
CA ALA A 351 -17.68 1.73 2.08
C ALA A 351 -17.49 3.17 1.57
N LEU A 352 -18.53 4.01 1.63
CA LEU A 352 -18.44 5.42 1.24
C LEU A 352 -17.45 6.20 2.12
N LEU A 353 -17.46 5.97 3.43
CA LEU A 353 -16.51 6.58 4.37
C LEU A 353 -15.07 6.14 4.10
N LEU A 354 -14.86 4.88 3.74
CA LEU A 354 -13.54 4.39 3.33
C LEU A 354 -13.06 5.03 2.03
N ILE A 355 -13.94 5.15 1.04
CA ILE A 355 -13.63 5.86 -0.21
C ILE A 355 -13.25 7.31 0.09
N PHE A 356 -14.02 7.98 0.96
CA PHE A 356 -13.70 9.34 1.41
C PHE A 356 -12.32 9.43 2.07
N ALA A 357 -11.99 8.54 3.01
CA ALA A 357 -10.69 8.50 3.67
C ALA A 357 -9.53 8.31 2.67
N LEU A 358 -9.70 7.41 1.70
CA LEU A 358 -8.72 7.15 0.65
C LEU A 358 -8.53 8.36 -0.30
N LEU A 359 -9.61 9.05 -0.64
CA LEU A 359 -9.57 10.26 -1.48
C LEU A 359 -8.93 11.44 -0.76
N TYR A 360 -9.25 11.61 0.53
CA TYR A 360 -8.71 12.66 1.39
C TYR A 360 -7.20 12.50 1.62
N THR A 361 -6.71 11.26 1.66
CA THR A 361 -5.27 11.00 1.74
C THR A 361 -4.56 11.57 0.51
N PRO A 362 -3.56 12.44 0.66
CA PRO A 362 -2.87 13.05 -0.48
C PRO A 362 -2.21 11.99 -1.35
N ARG A 363 -2.33 12.16 -2.67
CA ARG A 363 -1.74 11.22 -3.65
C ARG A 363 -0.21 11.25 -3.60
N ASN A 364 0.36 12.44 -3.35
CA ASN A 364 1.78 12.70 -3.13
C ASN A 364 1.91 13.62 -1.90
N MET A 365 2.80 13.32 -0.95
CA MET A 365 3.18 14.32 0.06
C MET A 365 4.04 15.39 -0.63
N ARG A 366 3.39 16.46 -1.10
CA ARG A 366 4.11 17.66 -1.55
C ARG A 366 4.45 18.45 -0.29
N PHE A 367 5.75 18.51 0.02
CA PHE A 367 6.27 19.49 0.96
C PHE A 367 5.89 20.88 0.44
N ALA A 368 5.23 21.66 1.30
CA ALA A 368 5.19 23.11 1.21
C ALA A 368 6.34 23.67 2.05
#